data_AF-A0A532U4N1-F1
#
_entry.id   AF-A0A532U4N1-F1
#
_cell.length_a   1.000
_cell.length_b   1.000
_cell.length_c   1.000
_cell.angle_alpha   90.00
_cell.angle_beta   90.00
_cell.angle_gamma   90.00
#
_symmetry.space_group_name_H-M   'P 1'
#
loop_
_entity.id
_entity.type
_entity.pdbx_description
1 polymer ?
#
loop_
_entity_poly.entity_id
_entity_poly.type
_entity_poly.pdbx_seq_one_letter_code
_entity_poly.pdbx_strand_id
1 'polypeptide(L)'
;MDVEKAIGAKIEPKLRDAFGPTITRSLLTMATLAYVTTVGPKVQRYRALVDSICSDEGVVQQWGEANSAKQAREWKELVRLDSETVVIVTSEPSG
;
A
#
# COMPACT_ATOMS: atom_id res chain seq x y z
N MET A 1 2.34 -6.07 -9.80
CA MET A 1 2.77 -7.28 -9.06
C MET A 1 1.75 -7.57 -7.98
N ASP A 2 1.73 -8.77 -7.40
CA ASP A 2 0.92 -9.04 -6.21
C ASP A 2 1.45 -8.27 -4.99
N VAL A 3 0.60 -8.12 -3.98
CA VAL A 3 0.88 -7.29 -2.80
C VAL A 3 2.02 -7.87 -1.97
N GLU A 4 2.03 -9.18 -1.77
CA GLU A 4 3.02 -9.90 -0.97
C GLU A 4 4.42 -9.72 -1.56
N LYS A 5 4.52 -9.80 -2.90
CA LYS A 5 5.75 -9.51 -3.64
C LYS A 5 6.14 -8.04 -3.56
N ALA A 6 5.20 -7.10 -3.61
CA ALA A 6 5.51 -5.69 -3.44
C ALA A 6 6.09 -5.39 -2.05
N ILE A 7 5.50 -5.97 -1.00
CA ILE A 7 5.96 -5.81 0.38
C ILE A 7 7.36 -6.42 0.54
N GLY A 8 7.52 -7.70 0.24
CA GLY A 8 8.77 -8.43 0.49
C GLY A 8 9.94 -8.00 -0.40
N ALA A 9 9.69 -7.60 -1.65
CA ALA A 9 10.76 -7.28 -2.60
C ALA A 9 11.11 -5.79 -2.70
N LYS A 10 10.24 -4.89 -2.24
CA LYS A 10 10.42 -3.44 -2.42
C LYS A 10 10.27 -2.63 -1.14
N ILE A 11 9.23 -2.89 -0.35
CA ILE A 11 8.93 -2.08 0.84
C ILE A 11 9.83 -2.50 2.01
N GLU A 12 9.78 -3.77 2.41
CA GLU A 12 10.52 -4.26 3.58
C GLU A 12 12.04 -4.02 3.47
N PRO A 13 12.72 -4.31 2.33
CA PRO A 13 14.14 -4.04 2.21
C PRO A 13 14.46 -2.55 2.38
N LYS A 14 13.68 -1.66 1.76
CA LYS A 14 13.91 -0.22 1.83
C LYS A 14 13.70 0.35 3.23
N LEU A 15 12.69 -0.15 3.96
CA LEU A 15 12.49 0.19 5.36
C LEU A 15 13.64 -0.33 6.22
N ARG A 16 14.09 -1.57 5.97
CA ARG A 16 15.19 -2.18 6.72
C ARG A 16 16.50 -1.42 6.54
N ASP A 17 16.78 -0.98 5.33
CA ASP A 17 17.98 -0.19 5.01
C ASP A 17 17.95 1.20 5.68
N ALA A 18 16.77 1.81 5.80
CA ALA A 18 16.61 3.14 6.39
C ALA A 18 16.52 3.14 7.92
N PHE A 19 15.76 2.20 8.50
CA PHE A 19 15.35 2.24 9.90
C PHE A 19 15.86 1.04 10.72
N GLY A 20 16.47 0.05 10.06
CA GLY A 20 16.86 -1.21 10.71
C GLY A 20 15.68 -2.16 10.95
N PRO A 21 15.99 -3.39 11.38
CA PRO A 21 15.02 -4.49 11.43
C PRO A 21 13.89 -4.27 12.44
N THR A 22 14.20 -3.69 13.62
CA THR A 22 13.22 -3.50 14.70
C THR A 22 12.15 -2.50 14.29
N ILE A 23 12.55 -1.32 13.81
CA ILE A 23 11.60 -0.27 13.39
C ILE A 23 10.81 -0.72 12.17
N THR A 24 11.46 -1.41 11.22
CA THR A 24 10.77 -1.99 10.06
C THR A 24 9.62 -2.90 10.46
N ARG A 25 9.83 -3.77 11.46
CA ARG A 25 8.79 -4.68 11.94
C ARG A 25 7.62 -3.91 12.58
N SER A 26 7.91 -2.87 13.37
CA SER A 26 6.88 -2.01 13.96
C SER A 26 6.06 -1.28 12.90
N LEU A 27 6.72 -0.67 11.91
CA LEU A 27 6.05 0.00 10.79
C LEU A 27 5.16 -0.96 10.00
N LEU A 28 5.68 -2.14 9.65
CA LEU A 28 4.90 -3.15 8.93
C LEU A 28 3.72 -3.69 9.76
N THR A 29 3.86 -3.77 11.08
CA THR A 29 2.76 -4.21 11.96
C THR A 29 1.62 -3.19 11.95
N MET A 30 1.93 -1.91 12.13
CA MET A 30 0.94 -0.83 12.06
C MET A 30 0.29 -0.73 10.68
N ALA A 31 1.09 -0.83 9.63
CA ALA A 31 0.59 -0.78 8.26
C ALA A 31 -0.26 -2.02 7.89
N THR A 32 0.05 -3.18 8.46
CA THR A 32 -0.79 -4.39 8.35
C THR A 32 -2.14 -4.16 9.01
N LEU A 33 -2.20 -3.45 10.15
CA LEU A 33 -3.48 -3.09 10.76
C LEU A 33 -4.32 -2.25 9.80
N ALA A 34 -3.73 -1.22 9.16
CA ALA A 34 -4.41 -0.41 8.15
C ALA A 34 -4.90 -1.26 6.96
N TYR A 35 -4.10 -2.23 6.51
CA TYR A 35 -4.46 -3.16 5.44
C TYR A 35 -5.70 -4.01 5.79
N VAL A 36 -5.74 -4.59 6.99
CA VAL A 36 -6.82 -5.53 7.37
C VAL A 36 -8.11 -4.83 7.78
N THR A 37 -8.04 -3.58 8.27
CA THR A 37 -9.23 -2.80 8.66
C THR A 37 -9.83 -2.03 7.49
N THR A 38 -9.08 -1.79 6.41
CA THR A 38 -9.61 -1.14 5.21
C THR A 38 -10.58 -2.06 4.48
N VAL A 39 -11.82 -1.62 4.35
CA VAL A 39 -12.82 -2.30 3.53
C VAL A 39 -12.59 -1.95 2.05
N GLY A 40 -12.64 -2.97 1.19
CA GLY A 40 -12.52 -2.80 -0.25
C GLY A 40 -11.61 -3.83 -0.93
N PRO A 41 -11.30 -3.64 -2.22
CA PRO A 41 -10.44 -4.54 -2.99
C PRO A 41 -9.01 -4.59 -2.44
N LYS A 42 -8.28 -5.66 -2.77
CA LYS A 42 -6.89 -5.89 -2.33
C LYS A 42 -5.98 -4.69 -2.59
N VAL A 43 -6.17 -4.01 -3.73
CA VAL A 43 -5.42 -2.81 -4.13
C VAL A 43 -5.70 -1.60 -3.23
N GLN A 44 -6.95 -1.43 -2.79
CA GLN A 44 -7.31 -0.33 -1.88
C GLN A 44 -6.70 -0.57 -0.49
N ARG A 45 -6.77 -1.81 0.00
CA ARG A 45 -6.11 -2.21 1.26
C ARG A 45 -4.59 -2.00 1.19
N TYR A 46 -3.98 -2.35 0.07
CA TYR A 46 -2.56 -2.10 -0.17
C TYR A 46 -2.21 -0.60 -0.14
N ARG A 47 -3.04 0.26 -0.74
CA ARG A 47 -2.83 1.72 -0.69
C ARG A 47 -2.91 2.24 0.75
N ALA A 48 -3.83 1.74 1.55
CA ALA A 48 -3.92 2.09 2.98
C ALA A 48 -2.69 1.64 3.77
N LEU A 49 -2.13 0.47 3.47
CA LEU A 49 -0.84 0.02 4.02
C LEU A 49 0.27 1.01 3.68
N VAL A 50 0.42 1.38 2.40
CA VAL A 50 1.45 2.33 1.95
C VAL A 50 1.28 3.69 2.63
N ASP A 51 0.04 4.19 2.70
CA ASP A 51 -0.26 5.46 3.36
C ASP A 51 0.11 5.43 4.84
N SER A 52 -0.27 4.36 5.55
CA SER A 52 0.08 4.20 6.97
C SER A 52 1.59 4.24 7.23
N ILE A 53 2.42 3.73 6.30
CA ILE A 53 3.88 3.77 6.45
C ILE A 53 4.39 5.17 6.15
N CYS A 54 4.00 5.75 5.02
CA CYS A 54 4.55 7.02 4.55
C CYS A 54 4.04 8.24 5.33
N SER A 55 2.94 8.10 6.07
CA SER A 55 2.45 9.11 7.01
C SER A 55 2.90 8.89 8.45
N ASP A 56 3.65 7.82 8.75
CA ASP A 56 4.20 7.62 10.08
C ASP A 56 5.16 8.75 10.43
N GLU A 57 5.04 9.30 11.64
CA GLU A 57 5.82 10.46 12.06
C GLU A 57 7.32 10.19 12.02
N GLY A 58 7.77 8.99 12.42
CA GLY A 58 9.18 8.62 12.37
C GLY A 58 9.70 8.52 10.93
N VAL A 59 8.85 8.04 10.01
CA VAL A 59 9.18 8.00 8.58
C VAL A 59 9.26 9.41 7.99
N VAL A 60 8.30 10.28 8.31
CA VAL A 60 8.30 11.69 7.84
C VAL A 60 9.47 12.47 8.42
N GLN A 61 9.81 12.30 9.70
CA GLN A 61 10.95 12.96 10.31
C GLN A 61 12.29 12.55 9.65
N GLN A 62 12.44 11.27 9.29
CA GLN A 62 13.70 10.78 8.73
C GLN A 62 13.84 11.03 7.22
N TRP A 63 12.77 10.88 6.44
CA TRP A 63 12.82 11.05 4.99
C TRP A 63 12.46 12.46 4.54
N GLY A 64 11.68 13.19 5.34
CA GLY A 64 11.05 14.46 4.97
C GLY A 64 9.77 14.24 4.16
N GLU A 65 8.81 15.16 4.30
CA GLU A 65 7.48 15.08 3.68
C GLU A 65 7.54 14.82 2.17
N ALA A 66 8.41 15.53 1.45
CA ALA A 66 8.52 15.41 0.00
C ALA A 66 8.98 14.01 -0.44
N ASN A 67 9.94 13.41 0.27
CA ASN A 67 10.43 12.08 -0.05
C ASN A 67 9.44 11.00 0.39
N SER A 68 8.79 11.17 1.54
CA SER A 68 7.72 10.25 1.98
C SER A 68 6.55 10.23 0.98
N ALA A 69 6.11 11.41 0.50
CA ALA A 69 5.07 11.52 -0.51
C ALA A 69 5.50 10.92 -1.86
N LYS A 70 6.75 11.15 -2.28
CA LYS A 70 7.31 10.53 -3.48
C LYS A 70 7.32 9.00 -3.33
N GLN A 71 7.77 8.49 -2.21
CA GLN A 71 7.86 7.05 -1.96
C GLN A 71 6.48 6.39 -1.94
N ALA A 72 5.48 7.05 -1.34
CA ALA A 72 4.11 6.59 -1.33
C ALA A 72 3.58 6.40 -2.76
N ARG A 73 3.81 7.38 -3.66
CA ARG A 73 3.41 7.27 -5.06
C ARG A 73 4.07 6.09 -5.76
N GLU A 74 5.40 5.99 -5.65
CA GLU A 74 6.17 4.90 -6.27
C GLU A 74 5.68 3.52 -5.81
N TRP A 75 5.41 3.35 -4.51
CA TRP A 75 4.93 2.08 -3.97
C TRP A 75 3.50 1.78 -4.42
N LYS A 76 2.60 2.77 -4.43
CA LYS A 76 1.23 2.60 -4.92
C LYS A 76 1.15 2.17 -6.39
N GLU A 77 2.15 2.51 -7.20
CA GLU A 77 2.24 2.12 -8.61
C GLU A 77 2.71 0.66 -8.82
N LEU A 78 3.30 0.02 -7.79
CA LEU A 78 3.75 -1.38 -7.88
C LEU A 78 2.59 -2.35 -8.06
N VAL A 79 1.46 -2.06 -7.42
CA VAL A 79 0.24 -2.86 -7.45
C VAL A 79 -0.82 -2.10 -8.22
N ARG A 80 -1.06 -2.53 -9.45
CA ARG A 80 -2.08 -1.91 -10.31
C ARG A 80 -3.47 -2.26 -9.81
N LEU A 81 -4.42 -1.36 -10.07
CA LEU A 81 -5.82 -1.73 -10.06
C LEU A 81 -5.99 -2.77 -11.17
N ASP A 82 -6.13 -4.04 -10.79
CA ASP A 82 -6.80 -4.97 -11.69
C ASP A 82 -8.19 -4.38 -11.89
N SER A 83 -8.44 -3.87 -13.09
CA SER A 83 -9.78 -3.51 -13.51
C SER A 83 -10.58 -4.80 -13.53
N GLU A 84 -11.15 -5.16 -12.39
CA GLU A 84 -12.20 -6.16 -12.34
C GLU A 84 -13.30 -5.63 -13.25
N THR A 85 -13.43 -6.29 -14.40
CA THR A 85 -14.37 -5.97 -15.47
C THR A 85 -15.71 -5.60 -14.88
N VAL A 86 -16.12 -4.35 -15.02
CA VAL A 86 -17.51 -3.94 -14.79
C VAL A 86 -18.32 -4.61 -15.90
N VAL A 87 -18.79 -5.82 -15.66
CA VAL A 87 -19.80 -6.46 -16.51
C VAL A 87 -21.10 -5.73 -16.20
N ILE A 88 -21.37 -4.66 -16.95
CA ILE A 88 -22.70 -4.06 -16.98
C ILE A 88 -23.60 -5.08 -17.66
N VAL A 89 -24.31 -5.89 -16.86
CA VAL A 89 -25.41 -6.71 -17.37
C VAL A 89 -26.56 -5.75 -17.68
N THR A 90 -26.63 -5.26 -18.92
CA THR A 90 -27.83 -4.63 -19.45
C THR A 90 -28.80 -5.73 -19.84
N SER A 91 -29.63 -6.17 -18.91
CA SER A 91 -30.83 -6.92 -19.27
C SER A 91 -31.88 -5.92 -19.78
N GLU A 92 -32.11 -5.91 -21.09
CA GLU A 92 -33.24 -5.22 -21.72
C GLU A 92 -34.57 -5.83 -21.22
N PRO A 93 -35.63 -5.02 -21.08
CA PRO A 93 -36.94 -5.54 -20.72
C PRO A 93 -37.55 -6.24 -21.93
N SER A 94 -37.80 -7.55 -21.80
CA SER A 94 -38.62 -8.31 -22.74
C SER A 94 -39.99 -7.65 -22.89
N GLY A 95 -40.34 -7.30 -24.12
CA GLY A 95 -41.69 -6.89 -24.51
C GLY A 95 -42.69 -8.04 -24.53
#